data_AF-A0A9C8RFH1-F1
#
_entry.id   AF-A0A9C8RFH1-F1
#
_cell.length_a   1.000
_cell.length_b   1.000
_cell.length_c   1.000
_cell.angle_alpha   90.00
_cell.angle_beta   90.00
_cell.angle_gamma   90.00
#
_symmetry.space_group_name_H-M   'P 1'
#
loop_
_entity.id
_entity.type
_entity.pdbx_description
1 polymer ?
#
loop_
_entity_poly.entity_id
_entity_poly.type
_entity_poly.pdbx_seq_one_letter_code
_entity_poly.pdbx_strand_id
1 'polypeptide(L)'
;MDRLKALAGNKSGIVLTGSQEAWSAILSPRASRKVTRQIIKHSIEVARLRRRTFLTIIAAAPLAGAIGRGARLQADTPPAVEKLYLSDQVWRERLTAEQYEVLRFSQTEFAGSSDLLHEYRAGTYVCAGCDLPLFKSDWKYNSRTGWPSFWRAIDEHLTTRKPIYAFRAPTEYRCARCDGHHGHIFEDGPPPTGIRYCSNGAALRFIPT
;
A
#
# COMPACT_ATOMS: atom_id res chain seq x y z
N MET A 1 5.12 64.39 -29.94
CA MET A 1 4.74 65.69 -29.34
C MET A 1 3.78 65.37 -28.22
N ASP A 2 4.32 65.12 -27.02
CA ASP A 2 4.53 66.15 -25.96
C ASP A 2 3.35 66.02 -24.99
N ARG A 3 3.46 65.77 -23.67
CA ARG A 3 4.49 66.01 -22.64
C ARG A 3 4.26 64.95 -21.53
N LEU A 4 5.22 64.25 -20.93
CA LEU A 4 6.30 64.64 -20.00
C LEU A 4 5.88 65.45 -18.74
N LYS A 5 6.14 64.80 -17.57
CA LYS A 5 6.57 65.36 -16.25
C LYS A 5 5.48 66.11 -15.44
N ALA A 6 5.41 66.10 -14.10
CA ALA A 6 6.26 65.71 -12.96
C ALA A 6 5.30 65.43 -11.76
N LEU A 7 5.69 64.75 -10.66
CA LEU A 7 6.36 65.26 -9.46
C LEU A 7 6.81 64.01 -8.65
N ALA A 8 8.07 63.71 -8.36
CA ALA A 8 9.10 64.39 -7.55
C ALA A 8 8.86 64.33 -6.02
N GLY A 9 9.75 63.59 -5.32
CA GLY A 9 9.92 63.54 -3.85
C GLY A 9 9.75 62.11 -3.34
N ASN A 10 10.77 61.37 -2.90
CA ASN A 10 11.74 61.71 -1.87
C ASN A 10 13.02 60.86 -2.03
N LYS A 11 14.19 61.51 -1.86
CA LYS A 11 15.51 60.90 -1.88
C LYS A 11 15.97 60.68 -0.45
N SER A 12 16.42 59.47 -0.13
CA SER A 12 17.29 59.22 1.02
C SER A 12 18.45 58.36 0.52
N GLY A 13 19.60 59.01 0.34
CA GLY A 13 20.83 58.33 -0.02
C GLY A 13 21.43 57.64 1.20
N ILE A 14 21.97 56.44 0.98
CA ILE A 14 23.09 55.93 1.77
C ILE A 14 24.20 55.67 0.76
N VAL A 15 25.23 56.51 0.87
CA VAL A 15 26.52 56.36 0.21
C VAL A 15 27.28 55.29 0.98
N LEU A 16 27.64 54.18 0.32
CA LEU A 16 28.69 53.29 0.80
C LEU A 16 29.86 53.38 -0.18
N THR A 17 30.77 54.30 0.12
CA THR A 17 32.16 54.26 -0.33
C THR A 17 32.85 53.15 0.46
N GLY A 18 33.21 52.06 -0.20
CA GLY A 18 33.84 50.91 0.44
C GLY A 18 34.57 50.04 -0.55
N SER A 19 35.78 50.48 -0.91
CA SER A 19 36.94 49.72 -1.38
C SER A 19 36.68 48.48 -2.26
N GLN A 20 37.05 48.60 -3.52
CA GLN A 20 37.28 47.55 -4.51
C GLN A 20 38.40 46.55 -4.14
N GLU A 21 38.92 46.58 -2.90
CA GLU A 21 40.08 45.79 -2.47
C GLU A 21 39.73 44.49 -1.71
N ALA A 22 38.45 44.21 -1.46
CA ALA A 22 38.04 43.04 -0.70
C ALA A 22 37.83 41.74 -1.52
N TRP A 23 37.86 41.81 -2.87
CA TRP A 23 37.48 40.67 -3.72
C TRP A 23 38.64 39.89 -4.35
N SER A 24 39.91 40.30 -4.16
CA SER A 24 41.07 39.59 -4.72
C SER A 24 41.67 38.50 -3.81
N ALA A 25 41.20 38.37 -2.57
CA ALA A 25 41.75 37.39 -1.60
C ALA A 25 41.07 36.00 -1.63
N ILE A 26 39.92 35.83 -2.29
CA ILE A 26 39.14 34.58 -2.24
C ILE A 26 39.50 33.59 -3.37
N LEU A 27 40.24 34.03 -4.39
CA LEU A 27 40.60 33.18 -5.55
C LEU A 27 42.12 32.96 -5.67
N SER A 28 42.81 32.67 -4.57
CA SER A 28 44.20 32.20 -4.66
C SER A 28 44.26 30.68 -4.95
N PRO A 29 45.00 30.22 -5.98
CA PRO A 29 45.17 28.80 -6.34
C PRO A 29 45.90 27.94 -5.28
N ARG A 30 46.31 28.53 -4.15
CA ARG A 30 46.99 27.86 -3.04
C ARG A 30 46.02 27.35 -1.96
N ALA A 31 44.85 27.97 -1.79
CA ALA A 31 43.85 27.54 -0.81
C ALA A 31 43.11 26.26 -1.25
N SER A 32 42.83 26.10 -2.55
CA SER A 32 42.08 24.93 -3.05
C SER A 32 42.87 23.61 -3.02
N ARG A 33 44.22 23.67 -3.03
CA ARG A 33 45.09 22.47 -2.97
C ARG A 33 45.25 21.90 -1.55
N LYS A 34 45.02 22.70 -0.51
CA LYS A 34 45.08 22.22 0.89
C LYS A 34 43.82 21.45 1.29
N VAL A 35 42.65 21.91 0.85
CA VAL A 35 41.35 21.26 1.14
C VAL A 35 41.23 19.92 0.40
N THR A 36 41.64 19.84 -0.86
CA THR A 36 41.63 18.58 -1.64
C THR A 36 42.61 17.53 -1.10
N ARG A 37 43.77 17.92 -0.55
CA ARG A 37 44.72 16.98 0.09
C ARG A 37 44.22 16.41 1.42
N GLN A 38 43.38 17.14 2.16
CA GLN A 38 42.82 16.69 3.44
C GLN A 38 41.75 15.61 3.25
N ILE A 39 40.88 15.79 2.24
CA ILE A 39 39.76 14.87 1.95
C ILE A 39 40.28 13.52 1.41
N ILE A 40 41.30 13.52 0.56
CA ILE A 40 41.88 12.27 0.02
C ILE A 40 42.59 11.44 1.12
N LYS A 41 43.24 12.09 2.09
CA LYS A 41 43.88 11.39 3.22
C LYS A 41 42.86 10.70 4.14
N HIS A 42 41.74 11.37 4.43
CA HIS A 42 40.66 10.79 5.24
C HIS A 42 40.01 9.56 4.57
N SER A 43 39.83 9.59 3.25
CA SER A 43 39.23 8.47 2.51
C SER A 43 40.11 7.21 2.49
N ILE A 44 41.44 7.35 2.53
CA ILE A 44 42.39 6.23 2.57
C ILE A 44 42.50 5.60 3.98
N GLU A 45 42.29 6.39 5.03
CA GLU A 45 42.37 5.94 6.42
C GLU A 45 41.12 5.13 6.84
N VAL A 46 39.92 5.59 6.45
CA VAL A 46 38.66 4.87 6.67
C VAL A 46 38.61 3.53 5.93
N ALA A 47 39.20 3.45 4.73
CA ALA A 47 39.31 2.20 3.98
C ALA A 47 40.30 1.19 4.61
N ARG A 48 41.31 1.67 5.35
CA ARG A 48 42.28 0.80 6.06
C ARG A 48 41.75 0.30 7.41
N LEU A 49 40.90 1.07 8.10
CA LEU A 49 40.24 0.60 9.33
C LEU A 49 39.23 -0.53 9.05
N ARG A 50 38.49 -0.48 7.93
CA ARG A 50 37.52 -1.53 7.58
C ARG A 50 38.13 -2.88 7.21
N ARG A 51 39.42 -2.93 6.86
CA ARG A 51 40.10 -4.17 6.43
C ARG A 51 40.76 -4.94 7.58
N ARG A 52 40.99 -4.29 8.73
CA ARG A 52 41.58 -4.91 9.93
C ARG A 52 40.56 -5.46 10.91
N THR A 53 39.34 -4.95 10.92
CA THR A 53 38.25 -5.45 11.78
C THR A 53 37.58 -6.73 11.25
N PHE A 54 37.86 -7.12 10.00
CA PHE A 54 37.24 -8.29 9.36
C PHE A 54 38.06 -9.59 9.42
N LEU A 55 39.26 -9.59 10.02
CA LEU A 55 40.12 -10.78 10.10
C LEU A 55 40.46 -11.23 11.54
N THR A 56 39.83 -10.65 12.56
CA THR A 56 40.00 -11.08 13.96
C THR A 56 38.80 -11.82 14.56
N ILE A 57 37.70 -12.00 13.83
CA ILE A 57 36.51 -12.73 14.35
C ILE A 57 36.54 -14.24 14.04
N ILE A 58 37.43 -14.73 13.16
CA ILE A 58 37.45 -16.15 12.75
C ILE A 58 38.20 -17.07 13.75
N ALA A 59 38.90 -16.54 14.76
CA ALA A 59 39.78 -17.34 15.62
C ALA A 59 39.32 -17.48 17.09
N ALA A 60 38.00 -17.45 17.36
CA ALA A 60 37.48 -17.77 18.69
C ALA A 60 36.11 -18.46 18.62
N ALA A 61 36.10 -19.71 18.16
CA ALA A 61 35.01 -20.63 18.42
C ALA A 61 35.59 -21.93 18.98
N PRO A 62 35.85 -22.02 20.31
CA PRO A 62 36.01 -23.31 20.95
C PRO A 62 34.66 -24.04 20.93
N LEU A 63 34.73 -25.35 20.71
CA LEU A 63 33.63 -26.29 20.81
C LEU A 63 32.77 -26.03 22.05
N ALA A 64 31.54 -25.58 21.87
CA ALA A 64 30.53 -25.55 22.91
C ALA A 64 29.25 -26.22 22.37
N GLY A 65 29.04 -27.46 22.83
CA GLY A 65 27.72 -27.95 23.15
C GLY A 65 26.79 -28.22 21.98
N ALA A 66 26.77 -29.49 21.57
CA ALA A 66 25.52 -30.14 21.21
C ALA A 66 24.50 -29.95 22.36
N ILE A 67 23.61 -28.97 22.23
CA ILE A 67 22.34 -28.92 22.97
C ILE A 67 21.27 -28.56 21.95
N GLY A 68 20.30 -29.45 21.82
CA GLY A 68 19.34 -29.52 20.73
C GLY A 68 18.72 -28.19 20.33
N ARG A 69 19.01 -27.75 19.11
CA ARG A 69 18.02 -27.07 18.30
C ARG A 69 17.14 -28.15 17.69
N GLY A 70 16.24 -28.69 18.52
CA GLY A 70 15.01 -29.24 17.96
C GLY A 70 14.47 -28.17 17.04
N ALA A 71 14.29 -28.52 15.77
CA ALA A 71 13.51 -27.71 14.85
C ALA A 71 12.23 -27.36 15.61
N ARG A 72 12.09 -26.10 16.01
CA ARG A 72 10.77 -25.58 16.33
C ARG A 72 10.09 -25.65 14.98
N LEU A 73 9.39 -26.75 14.72
CA LEU A 73 8.28 -26.76 13.79
C LEU A 73 7.55 -25.46 14.13
N GLN A 74 7.54 -24.50 13.21
CA GLN A 74 6.59 -23.41 13.29
C GLN A 74 5.27 -24.12 13.58
N ALA A 75 4.73 -23.95 14.78
CA ALA A 75 3.37 -24.37 15.02
C ALA A 75 2.57 -23.57 13.99
N ASP A 76 2.05 -24.27 12.97
CA ASP A 76 1.18 -23.70 11.96
C ASP A 76 0.05 -23.04 12.73
N THR A 77 0.09 -21.71 12.85
CA THR A 77 -1.06 -20.95 13.33
C THR A 77 -2.22 -21.39 12.43
N PRO A 78 -3.29 -21.98 12.98
CA PRO A 78 -4.43 -22.40 12.17
C PRO A 78 -4.88 -21.18 11.36
N PRO A 79 -5.25 -21.34 10.08
CA PRO A 79 -5.79 -20.21 9.33
C PRO A 79 -6.98 -19.65 10.11
N ALA A 80 -7.04 -18.33 10.25
CA ALA A 80 -8.10 -17.63 10.98
C ALA A 80 -9.52 -18.01 10.51
N VAL A 81 -9.63 -18.55 9.30
CA VAL A 81 -10.85 -19.06 8.70
C VAL A 81 -10.62 -20.47 8.16
N GLU A 82 -11.40 -21.44 8.65
CA GLU A 82 -11.44 -22.80 8.09
C GLU A 82 -11.90 -22.78 6.62
N LYS A 83 -11.18 -23.50 5.75
CA LYS A 83 -11.48 -23.58 4.32
C LYS A 83 -12.66 -24.51 4.05
N LEU A 84 -13.54 -24.09 3.15
CA LEU A 84 -14.68 -24.87 2.67
C LEU A 84 -14.42 -25.38 1.26
N TYR A 85 -14.32 -26.70 1.12
CA TYR A 85 -14.20 -27.38 -0.16
C TYR A 85 -15.47 -28.16 -0.45
N LEU A 86 -16.15 -27.84 -1.55
CA LEU A 86 -17.36 -28.52 -2.02
C LEU A 86 -17.21 -28.87 -3.49
N SER A 87 -17.92 -29.90 -3.94
CA SER A 87 -17.97 -30.28 -5.35
C SER A 87 -18.73 -29.25 -6.19
N ASP A 88 -18.50 -29.27 -7.49
CA ASP A 88 -19.18 -28.37 -8.43
C ASP A 88 -20.70 -28.54 -8.39
N GLN A 89 -21.18 -29.78 -8.30
CA GLN A 89 -22.60 -30.09 -8.20
C GLN A 89 -23.23 -29.43 -6.97
N VAL A 90 -22.59 -29.56 -5.80
CA VAL A 90 -23.10 -28.95 -4.55
C VAL A 90 -23.15 -27.42 -4.69
N TRP A 91 -22.17 -26.81 -5.37
CA TRP A 91 -22.21 -25.37 -5.64
C TRP A 91 -23.37 -24.95 -6.54
N ARG A 92 -23.66 -25.73 -7.60
CA ARG A 92 -24.80 -25.46 -8.51
C ARG A 92 -26.16 -25.62 -7.81
N GLU A 93 -26.26 -26.52 -6.86
CA GLU A 93 -27.48 -26.72 -6.07
C GLU A 93 -27.66 -25.63 -5.00
N ARG A 94 -26.55 -25.15 -4.40
CA ARG A 94 -26.58 -24.16 -3.33
C ARG A 94 -26.81 -22.73 -3.83
N LEU A 95 -26.34 -22.40 -5.03
CA LEU A 95 -26.29 -21.03 -5.54
C LEU A 95 -27.29 -20.82 -6.67
N THR A 96 -27.80 -19.61 -6.78
CA THR A 96 -28.45 -19.17 -8.03
C THR A 96 -27.45 -19.18 -9.19
N ALA A 97 -27.94 -19.23 -10.43
CA ALA A 97 -27.09 -19.24 -11.62
C ALA A 97 -26.11 -18.04 -11.64
N GLU A 98 -26.60 -16.83 -11.39
CA GLU A 98 -25.78 -15.61 -11.34
C GLU A 98 -24.74 -15.65 -10.20
N GLN A 99 -25.15 -16.07 -8.99
CA GLN A 99 -24.21 -16.27 -7.87
C GLN A 99 -23.10 -17.25 -8.23
N TYR A 100 -23.45 -18.36 -8.85
CA TYR A 100 -22.53 -19.40 -9.24
C TYR A 100 -21.54 -18.89 -10.30
N GLU A 101 -22.01 -18.19 -11.32
CA GLU A 101 -21.18 -17.55 -12.34
C GLU A 101 -20.21 -16.53 -11.74
N VAL A 102 -20.70 -15.63 -10.89
CA VAL A 102 -19.87 -14.61 -10.24
C VAL A 102 -18.85 -15.27 -9.31
N LEU A 103 -19.29 -16.10 -8.35
CA LEU A 103 -18.41 -16.66 -7.31
C LEU A 103 -17.41 -17.67 -7.87
N ARG A 104 -17.79 -18.49 -8.87
CA ARG A 104 -16.96 -19.62 -9.33
C ARG A 104 -16.20 -19.34 -10.62
N PHE A 105 -16.73 -18.48 -11.49
CA PHE A 105 -16.13 -18.15 -12.79
C PHE A 105 -15.65 -16.70 -12.90
N SER A 106 -15.62 -15.98 -11.77
CA SER A 106 -15.17 -14.58 -11.70
C SER A 106 -15.90 -13.68 -12.71
N GLN A 107 -17.18 -13.98 -12.99
CA GLN A 107 -18.04 -13.07 -13.75
C GLN A 107 -18.34 -11.82 -12.95
N THR A 108 -18.72 -10.76 -13.65
CA THR A 108 -19.11 -9.48 -13.06
C THR A 108 -20.55 -9.18 -13.44
N GLU A 109 -21.40 -8.91 -12.46
CA GLU A 109 -22.79 -8.50 -12.70
C GLU A 109 -22.85 -7.12 -13.38
N PHE A 110 -23.96 -6.82 -14.05
CA PHE A 110 -24.16 -5.51 -14.65
C PHE A 110 -24.22 -4.39 -13.58
N ALA A 111 -23.68 -3.22 -13.91
CA ALA A 111 -23.78 -2.05 -13.03
C ALA A 111 -25.26 -1.72 -12.73
N GLY A 112 -25.60 -1.60 -11.46
CA GLY A 112 -26.96 -1.26 -11.02
C GLY A 112 -27.93 -2.42 -10.93
N SER A 113 -27.51 -3.67 -11.21
CA SER A 113 -28.43 -4.81 -11.21
C SER A 113 -28.79 -5.32 -9.82
N SER A 114 -27.89 -5.19 -8.83
CA SER A 114 -28.10 -5.77 -7.50
C SER A 114 -28.90 -4.84 -6.58
N ASP A 115 -29.91 -5.40 -5.90
CA ASP A 115 -30.64 -4.74 -4.82
C ASP A 115 -29.73 -4.28 -3.67
N LEU A 116 -28.59 -4.95 -3.47
CA LEU A 116 -27.62 -4.60 -2.43
C LEU A 116 -26.86 -3.30 -2.72
N LEU A 117 -26.99 -2.74 -3.93
CA LEU A 117 -26.44 -1.44 -4.26
C LEU A 117 -27.01 -0.35 -3.35
N HIS A 118 -28.32 -0.40 -3.09
CA HIS A 118 -29.05 0.59 -2.30
C HIS A 118 -29.40 0.13 -0.87
N GLU A 119 -28.93 -1.05 -0.47
CA GLU A 119 -29.07 -1.52 0.91
C GLU A 119 -28.08 -0.76 1.81
N TYR A 120 -28.57 -0.11 2.86
CA TYR A 120 -27.79 0.66 3.85
C TYR A 120 -28.29 0.46 5.29
N ARG A 121 -29.24 -0.46 5.51
CA ARG A 121 -29.71 -0.76 6.86
C ARG A 121 -28.55 -1.28 7.72
N ALA A 122 -28.72 -1.20 9.04
CA ALA A 122 -27.78 -1.78 9.98
C ALA A 122 -27.73 -3.31 9.79
N GLY A 123 -26.52 -3.85 9.65
CA GLY A 123 -26.34 -5.28 9.46
C GLY A 123 -24.96 -5.69 8.96
N THR A 124 -24.88 -6.92 8.48
CA THR A 124 -23.64 -7.54 7.98
C THR A 124 -23.84 -8.08 6.57
N TYR A 125 -22.87 -7.82 5.70
CA TYR A 125 -22.78 -8.44 4.39
C TYR A 125 -21.91 -9.68 4.50
N VAL A 126 -22.50 -10.83 4.22
CA VAL A 126 -21.86 -12.14 4.25
C VAL A 126 -21.63 -12.66 2.83
N CYS A 127 -20.69 -13.60 2.69
CA CYS A 127 -20.49 -14.31 1.44
C CYS A 127 -21.75 -15.10 1.07
N ALA A 128 -22.33 -14.87 -0.12
CA ALA A 128 -23.50 -15.64 -0.58
C ALA A 128 -23.20 -17.15 -0.70
N GLY A 129 -21.93 -17.52 -0.91
CA GLY A 129 -21.50 -18.91 -1.03
C GLY A 129 -21.37 -19.66 0.29
N CYS A 130 -20.91 -19.03 1.37
CA CYS A 130 -20.53 -19.76 2.59
C CYS A 130 -20.87 -19.05 3.90
N ASP A 131 -21.59 -17.93 3.80
CA ASP A 131 -22.11 -17.16 4.93
C ASP A 131 -21.03 -16.56 5.83
N LEU A 132 -19.75 -16.59 5.42
CA LEU A 132 -18.67 -15.90 6.13
C LEU A 132 -18.95 -14.39 6.11
N PRO A 133 -18.98 -13.71 7.28
CA PRO A 133 -19.08 -12.25 7.35
C PRO A 133 -17.93 -11.58 6.60
N LEU A 134 -18.19 -10.60 5.75
CA LEU A 134 -17.13 -9.91 5.00
C LEU A 134 -17.07 -8.41 5.30
N PHE A 135 -18.24 -7.77 5.45
CA PHE A 135 -18.36 -6.33 5.65
C PHE A 135 -19.46 -5.98 6.64
N LYS A 136 -19.27 -4.91 7.40
CA LYS A 136 -20.32 -4.27 8.21
C LYS A 136 -21.02 -3.18 7.40
N SER A 137 -22.30 -2.93 7.68
CA SER A 137 -23.07 -1.82 7.09
C SER A 137 -22.39 -0.47 7.24
N ASP A 138 -21.76 -0.22 8.39
CA ASP A 138 -21.07 1.03 8.71
C ASP A 138 -19.88 1.33 7.79
N TRP A 139 -19.40 0.31 7.06
CA TRP A 139 -18.30 0.45 6.13
C TRP A 139 -18.75 0.67 4.69
N LYS A 140 -20.05 0.53 4.42
CA LYS A 140 -20.62 0.74 3.10
C LYS A 140 -20.77 2.23 2.82
N TYR A 141 -20.56 2.63 1.57
CA TYR A 141 -20.80 4.00 1.12
C TYR A 141 -21.22 4.03 -0.35
N ASN A 142 -21.79 5.16 -0.77
CA ASN A 142 -22.17 5.37 -2.17
C ASN A 142 -20.96 5.82 -2.99
N SER A 143 -20.34 4.88 -3.71
CA SER A 143 -19.23 5.16 -4.63
C SER A 143 -19.67 5.65 -6.01
N ARG A 144 -20.97 5.60 -6.33
CA ARG A 144 -21.55 5.89 -7.66
C ARG A 144 -21.01 5.02 -8.80
N THR A 145 -20.41 3.88 -8.48
CA THR A 145 -19.84 2.97 -9.49
C THR A 145 -20.87 2.03 -10.12
N GLY A 146 -22.01 1.83 -9.45
CA GLY A 146 -23.02 0.85 -9.84
C GLY A 146 -22.94 -0.48 -9.09
N TRP A 147 -21.97 -0.64 -8.18
CA TRP A 147 -21.82 -1.83 -7.34
C TRP A 147 -21.70 -1.48 -5.85
N PRO A 148 -22.14 -2.37 -4.93
CA PRO A 148 -21.85 -2.25 -3.50
C PRO A 148 -20.36 -1.94 -3.25
N SER A 149 -20.10 -0.94 -2.42
CA SER A 149 -18.74 -0.48 -2.14
C SER A 149 -18.51 -0.27 -0.65
N PHE A 150 -17.38 -0.78 -0.17
CA PHE A 150 -16.97 -0.71 1.23
C PHE A 150 -15.57 -0.12 1.36
N TRP A 151 -15.30 0.64 2.42
CA TRP A 151 -13.96 1.23 2.64
C TRP A 151 -13.04 0.36 3.51
N ARG A 152 -13.61 -0.67 4.14
CA ARG A 152 -12.93 -1.63 5.02
C ARG A 152 -13.61 -2.99 4.92
N ALA A 153 -12.84 -4.06 5.13
CA ALA A 153 -13.30 -5.44 5.25
C ALA A 153 -13.02 -5.99 6.67
N ILE A 154 -13.63 -7.12 7.00
CA ILE A 154 -13.24 -7.89 8.19
C ILE A 154 -11.87 -8.52 7.91
N ASP A 155 -10.93 -8.29 8.83
CA ASP A 155 -9.56 -8.76 8.70
C ASP A 155 -9.53 -10.29 8.56
N GLU A 156 -8.60 -10.80 7.73
CA GLU A 156 -8.38 -12.24 7.48
C GLU A 156 -9.53 -13.00 6.80
N HIS A 157 -10.68 -12.36 6.55
CA HIS A 157 -11.83 -12.98 5.89
C HIS A 157 -11.79 -12.90 4.36
N LEU A 158 -10.80 -12.19 3.81
CA LEU A 158 -10.56 -12.06 2.37
C LEU A 158 -9.18 -12.59 1.98
N THR A 159 -9.08 -13.18 0.79
CA THR A 159 -7.82 -13.42 0.09
C THR A 159 -7.72 -12.50 -1.12
N THR A 160 -6.51 -12.21 -1.58
CA THR A 160 -6.27 -11.34 -2.74
C THR A 160 -5.50 -12.07 -3.84
N ARG A 161 -5.85 -11.82 -5.10
CA ARG A 161 -5.12 -12.28 -6.26
C ARG A 161 -4.72 -11.09 -7.12
N LYS A 162 -3.40 -10.89 -7.27
CA LYS A 162 -2.87 -9.82 -8.12
C LYS A 162 -2.96 -10.23 -9.60
N PRO A 163 -3.24 -9.28 -10.51
CA PRO A 163 -3.23 -9.56 -11.94
C PRO A 163 -1.81 -9.90 -12.42
N ILE A 164 -1.69 -10.88 -13.31
CA ILE A 164 -0.40 -11.37 -13.82
C ILE A 164 0.10 -10.51 -15.00
N TYR A 165 -0.81 -10.04 -15.86
CA TYR A 165 -0.46 -9.45 -17.17
C TYR A 165 -0.89 -7.99 -17.36
N ALA A 166 -1.57 -7.40 -16.38
CA ALA A 166 -2.11 -6.05 -16.50
C ALA A 166 -1.66 -5.21 -15.31
N PHE A 167 -0.64 -4.37 -15.52
CA PHE A 167 -0.13 -3.43 -14.51
C PHE A 167 -1.18 -2.45 -13.97
N ARG A 168 -2.32 -2.29 -14.67
CA ARG A 168 -3.41 -1.41 -14.27
C ARG A 168 -4.70 -2.14 -13.89
N ALA A 169 -4.72 -3.47 -13.93
CA ALA A 169 -5.90 -4.18 -13.45
C ALA A 169 -5.94 -4.07 -11.92
N PRO A 170 -7.13 -3.86 -11.32
CA PRO A 170 -7.26 -3.83 -9.87
C PRO A 170 -7.02 -5.23 -9.29
N THR A 171 -6.65 -5.28 -8.01
CA THR A 171 -6.43 -6.56 -7.32
C THR A 171 -7.77 -7.25 -7.06
N GLU A 172 -7.92 -8.48 -7.52
CA GLU A 172 -9.10 -9.30 -7.20
C GLU A 172 -9.08 -9.66 -5.71
N TYR A 173 -10.24 -9.62 -5.06
CA TYR A 173 -10.41 -10.23 -3.75
C TYR A 173 -11.49 -11.31 -3.77
N ARG A 174 -11.27 -12.32 -2.92
CA ARG A 174 -12.07 -13.54 -2.84
C ARG A 174 -12.36 -13.87 -1.38
N CYS A 175 -13.40 -14.66 -1.13
CA CYS A 175 -13.73 -15.10 0.21
C CYS A 175 -12.65 -16.04 0.75
N ALA A 176 -12.12 -15.78 1.95
CA ALA A 176 -11.07 -16.61 2.53
C ALA A 176 -11.54 -18.04 2.83
N ARG A 177 -12.85 -18.27 3.08
CA ARG A 177 -13.40 -19.60 3.36
C ARG A 177 -13.59 -20.44 2.10
N CYS A 178 -14.40 -19.98 1.14
CA CYS A 178 -14.80 -20.78 -0.03
C CYS A 178 -14.07 -20.44 -1.33
N ASP A 179 -13.15 -19.46 -1.29
CA ASP A 179 -12.39 -18.98 -2.45
C ASP A 179 -13.28 -18.44 -3.58
N GLY A 180 -14.51 -18.02 -3.26
CA GLY A 180 -15.43 -17.40 -4.22
C GLY A 180 -15.00 -15.99 -4.60
N HIS A 181 -15.06 -15.66 -5.89
CA HIS A 181 -14.81 -14.31 -6.39
C HIS A 181 -15.89 -13.33 -5.92
N HIS A 182 -15.45 -12.17 -5.42
CA HIS A 182 -16.37 -11.12 -4.97
C HIS A 182 -16.24 -9.84 -5.79
N GLY A 183 -15.03 -9.46 -6.17
CA GLY A 183 -14.80 -8.24 -6.91
C GLY A 183 -13.36 -7.78 -6.76
N HIS A 184 -13.15 -6.47 -6.68
CA HIS A 184 -11.83 -5.87 -6.79
C HIS A 184 -11.58 -4.77 -5.76
N ILE A 185 -10.30 -4.57 -5.44
CA ILE A 185 -9.78 -3.54 -4.54
C ILE A 185 -9.18 -2.40 -5.37
N PHE A 186 -9.58 -1.17 -5.05
CA PHE A 186 -9.11 0.07 -5.68
C PHE A 186 -8.54 1.04 -4.62
N GLU A 187 -7.62 1.90 -5.02
CA GLU A 187 -6.97 2.93 -4.18
C GLU A 187 -7.67 4.31 -4.27
N ASP A 188 -8.97 4.32 -4.57
CA ASP A 188 -9.80 5.51 -4.75
C ASP A 188 -10.94 5.60 -3.70
N GLY A 189 -10.76 4.95 -2.55
CA GLY A 189 -11.73 4.96 -1.47
C GLY A 189 -11.68 6.23 -0.60
N PRO A 190 -12.68 6.41 0.29
CA PRO A 190 -12.70 7.53 1.21
C PRO A 190 -11.66 7.35 2.34
N PRO A 191 -11.34 8.42 3.09
CA PRO A 191 -10.69 8.29 4.39
C PRO A 191 -11.48 7.35 5.31
N PRO A 192 -10.80 6.64 6.25
CA PRO A 192 -9.39 6.76 6.60
C PRO A 192 -8.45 5.87 5.79
N THR A 193 -8.95 4.89 5.04
CA THR A 193 -8.12 3.88 4.39
C THR A 193 -7.66 4.29 3.00
N GLY A 194 -8.44 5.10 2.28
CA GLY A 194 -8.22 5.35 0.85
C GLY A 194 -8.52 4.13 -0.04
N ILE A 195 -9.08 3.06 0.52
CA ILE A 195 -9.32 1.80 -0.16
C ILE A 195 -10.82 1.63 -0.45
N ARG A 196 -11.15 1.14 -1.64
CA ARG A 196 -12.51 0.74 -2.02
C ARG A 196 -12.54 -0.74 -2.39
N TYR A 197 -13.30 -1.50 -1.63
CA TYR A 197 -13.73 -2.86 -1.98
C TYR A 197 -15.00 -2.73 -2.82
N CYS A 198 -14.88 -2.93 -4.13
CA CYS A 198 -16.01 -2.94 -5.06
C CYS A 198 -16.49 -4.37 -5.24
N SER A 199 -17.70 -4.67 -4.80
CA SER A 199 -18.25 -6.02 -4.73
C SER A 199 -19.34 -6.23 -5.76
N ASN A 200 -19.37 -7.38 -6.43
CA ASN A 200 -20.61 -7.89 -7.00
C ASN A 200 -21.62 -8.09 -5.85
N GLY A 201 -22.82 -7.52 -5.99
CA GLY A 201 -23.91 -7.72 -5.06
C GLY A 201 -24.43 -9.15 -5.09
N ALA A 202 -24.44 -9.82 -6.24
CA ALA A 202 -24.73 -11.25 -6.38
C ALA A 202 -23.80 -12.11 -5.51
N ALA A 203 -22.55 -11.71 -5.30
CA ALA A 203 -21.64 -12.43 -4.42
C ALA A 203 -21.93 -12.25 -2.92
N LEU A 204 -22.82 -11.31 -2.56
CA LEU A 204 -23.13 -10.94 -1.19
C LEU A 204 -24.55 -11.35 -0.78
N ARG A 205 -24.74 -11.52 0.52
CA ARG A 205 -26.06 -11.60 1.16
C ARG A 205 -26.06 -10.67 2.36
N PHE A 206 -27.16 -9.96 2.59
CA PHE A 206 -27.29 -9.04 3.71
C PHE A 206 -28.07 -9.68 4.86
N ILE A 207 -27.56 -9.55 6.09
CA ILE A 207 -28.20 -9.98 7.33
C ILE A 207 -28.45 -8.73 8.18
N PRO A 208 -29.70 -8.27 8.31
CA PRO A 208 -30.04 -7.13 9.16
C PRO A 208 -29.81 -7.44 10.65
N THR A 209 -29.44 -6.43 11.41
CA THR A 209 -29.26 -6.47 12.88
C THR A 209 -30.25 -5.57 13.60
#